data_AF-A0A947A084-F1
#
_entry.id   AF-A0A947A084-F1
#
_cell.length_a   1.000
_cell.length_b   1.000
_cell.length_c   1.000
_cell.angle_alpha   90.00
_cell.angle_beta   90.00
_cell.angle_gamma   90.00
#
_symmetry.space_group_name_H-M   'P 1'
#
loop_
_entity.id
_entity.type
_entity.pdbx_description
1 polymer ?
#
loop_
_entity_poly.entity_id
_entity_poly.type
_entity_poly.pdbx_seq_one_letter_code
_entity_poly.pdbx_strand_id
1 'polypeptide(L)' 'IMVSVFQEDKFLVLKVENDGALVSESHKDLMKKGVGLKNINDRLRNLYKDKYFFEIRNKKDGSGVETLIKIPE' A
#
# COMPACT_ATOMS: atom_id res chain seq x y z
N ILE A 1 14.80 2.46 -2.43
CA ILE A 1 13.36 2.83 -2.35
C ILE A 1 12.96 3.49 -3.65
N MET A 2 11.91 2.99 -4.30
CA MET A 2 11.36 3.52 -5.55
C MET A 2 9.90 3.91 -5.33
N VAL A 3 9.50 5.08 -5.85
CA VAL A 3 8.12 5.57 -5.79
C VAL A 3 7.67 5.83 -7.22
N SER A 4 6.55 5.22 -7.61
CA SER A 4 5.93 5.40 -8.92
C SER A 4 4.49 5.87 -8.75
N VAL A 5 4.08 6.84 -9.56
CA VAL A 5 2.71 7.33 -9.62
C VAL A 5 2.26 7.26 -11.08
N PHE A 6 1.18 6.54 -11.33
CA PHE A 6 0.64 6.34 -12.68
C PHE A 6 -0.87 6.17 -12.63
N GLN A 7 -1.52 6.39 -13.76
CA GLN A 7 -2.94 6.13 -13.92
C GLN A 7 -3.15 4.71 -14.45
N GLU A 8 -4.07 3.98 -13.83
CA GLU A 8 -4.54 2.66 -14.27
C GLU A 8 -6.07 2.70 -14.28
N ASP A 9 -6.68 2.59 -15.45
CA ASP A 9 -8.11 2.80 -15.67
C ASP A 9 -8.60 4.16 -15.10
N LYS A 10 -9.53 4.13 -14.15
CA LYS A 10 -10.09 5.31 -13.44
C LYS A 10 -9.47 5.54 -12.07
N PHE A 11 -8.28 4.98 -11.84
CA PHE A 11 -7.59 5.07 -10.57
C PHE A 11 -6.21 5.69 -10.74
N LEU A 12 -5.87 6.62 -9.86
CA LEU A 12 -4.50 7.01 -9.61
C LEU A 12 -3.86 5.94 -8.71
N VAL A 13 -2.78 5.34 -9.21
CA VAL A 13 -2.04 4.29 -8.53
C VAL A 13 -0.71 4.85 -8.03
N LEU A 14 -0.49 4.75 -6.72
CA LEU A 14 0.78 5.02 -6.08
C LEU A 14 1.40 3.68 -5.69
N LYS A 15 2.57 3.39 -6.26
CA LYS A 15 3.34 2.19 -5.97
C LYS A 15 4.64 2.58 -5.29
N VAL A 16 4.87 2.07 -4.08
CA VAL A 16 6.10 2.27 -3.33
C VAL A 16 6.79 0.92 -3.14
N GLU A 17 8.05 0.83 -3.54
CA GLU A 17 8.83 -0.41 -3.48
C GLU A 17 10.14 -0.20 -2.72
N ASN A 18 10.51 -1.17 -1.88
CA ASN A 18 11.80 -1.21 -1.23
C ASN A 18 12.39 -2.63 -1.26
N ASP A 19 13.70 -2.68 -1.27
CA ASP A 19 14.59 -3.86 -1.23
C ASP A 19 14.89 -4.31 0.21
N GLY A 20 14.02 -3.96 1.15
CA GLY A 20 14.18 -4.30 2.56
C GLY A 20 13.69 -5.71 2.90
N ALA A 21 13.80 -6.06 4.18
CA ALA A 21 13.36 -7.36 4.69
C ALA A 21 11.89 -7.64 4.32
N LEU A 22 11.65 -8.87 3.87
CA LEU A 22 10.32 -9.35 3.53
C LEU A 22 9.40 -9.30 4.76
N VAL A 23 8.14 -9.01 4.49
CA VAL A 23 7.13 -9.02 5.54
C VAL A 23 6.64 -10.44 5.73
N SER A 24 6.80 -10.96 6.96
CA SER A 24 6.35 -12.30 7.34
C SER A 24 4.86 -12.35 7.71
N GLU A 25 4.24 -11.19 7.90
CA GLU A 25 2.87 -11.04 8.40
C GLU A 25 1.91 -10.66 7.29
N SER A 26 0.64 -11.06 7.45
CA SER A 26 -0.40 -10.65 6.50
C SER A 26 -0.65 -9.14 6.59
N HIS A 27 -1.16 -8.54 5.52
CA HIS A 27 -1.58 -7.14 5.52
C HIS A 27 -2.48 -6.81 6.73
N LYS A 28 -3.45 -7.69 7.05
CA LYS A 28 -4.36 -7.52 8.19
C LYS A 28 -3.65 -7.45 9.54
N ASP A 29 -2.56 -8.19 9.70
CA ASP A 29 -1.78 -8.22 10.94
C ASP A 29 -0.84 -7.02 11.04
N LEU A 30 -0.26 -6.60 9.91
CA LEU A 30 0.52 -5.36 9.82
C LEU A 30 -0.29 -4.13 10.21
N MET A 31 -1.55 -4.08 9.79
CA MET A 31 -2.50 -3.03 10.15
C MET A 31 -2.78 -2.94 11.66
N LYS A 32 -2.54 -4.01 12.42
CA LYS A 32 -2.71 -4.03 13.89
C LYS A 32 -1.44 -3.63 14.64
N LYS A 33 -0.26 -3.83 14.03
CA LYS A 33 1.04 -3.61 14.67
C LYS A 33 1.65 -2.23 14.42
N GLY A 34 1.37 -1.64 13.26
CA GLY A 34 1.98 -0.38 12.84
C GLY A 34 1.07 0.84 13.00
N VAL A 35 1.46 1.79 13.86
CA VAL A 35 0.75 3.08 14.00
C VAL A 35 0.76 3.86 12.68
N GLY A 36 1.86 3.82 11.92
CA GLY A 36 1.98 4.49 10.62
C GLY A 36 1.03 3.94 9.56
N LEU A 37 0.91 2.60 9.45
CA LEU A 37 0.04 1.95 8.47
C LEU A 37 -1.43 2.19 8.78
N LYS A 38 -1.80 2.07 10.06
CA LYS A 38 -3.14 2.41 10.53
C LYS A 38 -3.51 3.86 10.20
N ASN A 39 -2.60 4.81 10.46
CA ASN A 39 -2.83 6.22 10.15
C ASN A 39 -3.04 6.47 8.65
N ILE A 40 -2.30 5.78 7.78
CA ILE A 40 -2.49 5.89 6.31
C ILE A 40 -3.87 5.35 5.93
N ASN A 41 -4.24 4.17 6.42
CA ASN A 41 -5.54 3.57 6.14
C ASN A 41 -6.70 4.45 6.64
N ASP A 42 -6.60 4.99 7.86
CA ASP A 42 -7.62 5.88 8.43
C ASP A 42 -7.75 7.18 7.62
N ARG A 43 -6.64 7.74 7.13
CA ARG A 43 -6.64 8.91 6.23
C ARG A 43 -7.31 8.60 4.89
N LEU A 44 -6.94 7.48 4.26
CA LEU A 44 -7.54 7.05 2.99
C LEU A 44 -9.04 6.81 3.14
N ARG A 45 -9.47 6.14 4.22
CA ARG A 45 -10.88 5.93 4.53
C ARG A 45 -11.63 7.22 4.78
N ASN A 46 -11.02 8.21 5.42
CA ASN A 46 -11.67 9.50 5.66
C ASN A 46 -11.90 10.29 4.35
N LEU A 47 -10.91 10.28 3.46
CA LEU A 47 -10.93 11.02 2.19
C LEU A 47 -11.79 10.34 1.12
N TYR A 48 -11.66 9.01 0.98
CA TYR A 48 -12.23 8.25 -0.13
C TYR A 48 -13.33 7.26 0.30
N LYS A 49 -13.68 7.21 1.59
CA LYS A 49 -14.62 6.24 2.17
C LYS A 49 -14.17 4.82 1.85
N ASP A 50 -15.01 4.04 1.20
CA ASP A 50 -14.69 2.66 0.79
C ASP A 50 -14.18 2.58 -0.66
N LYS A 51 -13.98 3.74 -1.31
CA LYS A 51 -13.47 3.84 -2.68
C LYS A 51 -11.96 4.03 -2.69
N TYR A 52 -11.22 3.12 -2.09
CA TYR A 52 -9.76 3.07 -2.23
C TYR A 52 -9.27 1.63 -2.09
N PHE A 53 -8.08 1.38 -2.60
CA PHE A 53 -7.35 0.14 -2.37
C PHE A 53 -6.03 0.46 -1.66
N PHE A 54 -5.72 -0.30 -0.63
CA PHE A 54 -4.45 -0.22 0.08
C PHE A 54 -3.97 -1.62 0.41
N GLU A 55 -2.79 -1.99 -0.09
CA GLU A 55 -2.20 -3.30 0.15
C GLU A 55 -0.68 -3.16 0.35
N ILE A 56 -0.15 -4.02 1.22
CA ILE A 56 1.30 -4.19 1.41
C ILE A 56 1.56 -5.68 1.23
N ARG A 57 2.51 -6.01 0.37
CA ARG A 57 2.89 -7.39 0.07
C ARG A 57 4.35 -7.49 -0.33
N ASN A 58 4.88 -8.70 -0.24
CA ASN A 58 6.20 -8.97 -0.79
C ASN A 58 6.13 -8.92 -2.31
N LYS A 59 7.18 -8.39 -2.94
CA LYS A 59 7.33 -8.45 -4.39
C LYS A 59 7.35 -9.92 -4.82
N LYS A 60 6.80 -10.21 -6.00
CA LYS A 60 6.72 -11.59 -6.54
C LYS A 60 8.09 -12.26 -6.70
N ASP A 61 9.12 -11.47 -6.91
CA ASP A 61 10.52 -11.92 -7.06
C ASP A 61 11.23 -12.13 -5.71
N GLY A 62 10.57 -11.84 -4.58
CA GLY A 62 11.16 -11.95 -3.24
C GLY A 62 12.26 -10.93 -2.96
N SER A 63 12.47 -9.94 -3.84
CA SER A 63 13.54 -8.94 -3.71
C SER A 63 13.23 -7.84 -2.69
N GLY A 64 12.02 -7.83 -2.12
CA GLY A 64 11.62 -6.85 -1.13
C GLY A 64 10.10 -6.71 -1.00
N VAL A 65 9.66 -5.52 -0.60
CA VAL A 65 8.29 -5.21 -0.25
C VAL A 65 7.74 -4.16 -1.21
N GLU A 66 6.48 -4.33 -1.60
CA GLU A 66 5.73 -3.33 -2.35
C GLU A 66 4.46 -2.93 -1.60
N THR A 67 4.17 -1.63 -1.63
CA THR A 67 2.96 -1.01 -1.13
C THR A 67 2.21 -0.43 -2.32
N LEU A 68 0.94 -0.79 -2.45
CA LEU A 68 0.06 -0.34 -3.52
C LEU A 68 -1.09 0.46 -2.91
N ILE A 69 -1.25 1.69 -3.37
CA ILE A 69 -2.40 2.54 -3.05
C ILE A 69 -3.10 2.87 -4.36
N LYS A 70 -4.40 2.57 -4.47
CA LYS A 70 -5.23 3.02 -5.59
C LYS A 70 -6.34 3.92 -5.06
N ILE A 71 -6.47 5.11 -5.63
CA ILE A 71 -7.53 6.05 -5.32
C ILE A 71 -8.26 6.45 -6.61
N PRO A 72 -9.59 6.62 -6.57
CA PRO A 72 -10.36 7.04 -7.73
C PRO A 72 -9.92 8.44 -8.15
N GLU A 73 -9.85 8.64 -9.47
CA GLU A 73 -9.68 9.97 -10.07
C GLU A 73 -10.95 10.82 -9.96
#